data_AF-A0A3E0NN95-F1
#
_entry.id   AF-A0A3E0NN95-F1
#
_cell.length_a   1.000
_cell.length_b   1.000
_cell.length_c   1.000
_cell.angle_alpha   90.00
_cell.angle_beta   90.00
_cell.angle_gamma   90.00
#
_symmetry.space_group_name_H-M   'P 1'
#
loop_
_entity.id
_entity.type
_entity.pdbx_description
1 polymer ?
#
loop_
_entity_poly.entity_id
_entity_poly.type
_entity_poly.pdbx_seq_one_letter_code
_entity_poly.pdbx_strand_id
1 'polypeptide(L)'
;MNTESTVSGSHARPPEDATTLVRRFAAAGASRYDALVALGELSPDTALPALRRGLRDDDWHVRHWCAIALDQLADADALADLIDLLDDPHYKVRLWAVHSLACDHCKPGVEAPCDIVPLLIERAERDEHPRVRKMATVMLAHQLIDERALSLLRRKASRTDPGDDPKLRMHARQGLERYREAGLG
;
A
#
# COMPACT_ATOMS: atom_id res chain seq x y z
N MET A 1 6.59 10.45 -60.07
CA MET A 1 6.85 9.55 -58.94
C MET A 1 6.59 10.32 -57.66
N ASN A 2 5.37 10.23 -57.13
CA ASN A 2 5.04 10.74 -55.80
C ASN A 2 4.51 9.57 -54.98
N THR A 3 5.15 9.36 -53.84
CA THR A 3 4.92 8.30 -52.88
C THR A 3 3.73 8.64 -51.98
N GLU A 4 2.67 7.85 -52.05
CA GLU A 4 1.60 7.86 -51.05
C GLU A 4 2.09 7.12 -49.80
N SER A 5 2.52 7.88 -48.79
CA SER A 5 2.66 7.37 -47.42
C SER A 5 1.32 7.46 -46.72
N THR A 6 0.63 6.33 -46.61
CA THR A 6 -0.52 6.13 -45.74
C THR A 6 -0.04 6.07 -44.29
N VAL A 7 -0.13 7.19 -43.57
CA VAL A 7 0.01 7.18 -42.11
C VAL A 7 -1.27 6.58 -41.53
N SER A 8 -1.13 5.34 -41.05
CA SER A 8 -2.11 4.60 -40.27
C SER A 8 -2.59 5.45 -39.09
N GLY A 9 -3.90 5.74 -39.07
CA GLY A 9 -4.55 6.50 -38.02
C GLY A 9 -4.41 5.78 -36.67
N SER A 10 -3.60 6.37 -35.79
CA SER A 10 -3.71 6.18 -34.34
C SER A 10 -5.17 6.38 -33.94
N HIS A 11 -5.85 5.29 -33.60
CA HIS A 11 -7.17 5.36 -32.99
C HIS A 11 -6.95 5.82 -31.54
N ALA A 12 -6.80 7.13 -31.35
CA ALA A 12 -6.83 7.73 -30.04
C ALA A 12 -8.19 7.37 -29.41
N ARG A 13 -8.16 6.42 -28.49
CA ARG A 13 -9.33 6.04 -27.67
C ARG A 13 -9.78 7.33 -26.95
N PRO A 14 -11.09 7.66 -26.93
CA PRO A 14 -11.55 8.88 -26.28
C PRO A 14 -11.07 8.92 -24.81
N PRO A 15 -10.76 10.10 -24.26
CA PRO A 15 -10.30 10.22 -22.89
C PRO A 15 -11.37 9.62 -21.97
N GLU A 16 -11.05 8.47 -21.39
CA GLU A 16 -11.92 7.79 -20.46
C GLU A 16 -11.85 8.52 -19.12
N ASP A 17 -13.00 8.84 -18.53
CA ASP A 17 -13.02 9.50 -17.22
C ASP A 17 -12.25 8.64 -16.20
N ALA A 18 -11.43 9.28 -15.36
CA ALA A 18 -10.56 8.61 -14.41
C ALA A 18 -11.34 7.67 -13.46
N THR A 19 -12.58 8.03 -13.10
CA THR A 19 -13.46 7.17 -12.30
C THR A 19 -13.83 5.88 -13.03
N THR A 20 -14.06 5.97 -14.35
CA THR A 20 -14.36 4.80 -15.19
C THR A 20 -13.13 3.91 -15.34
N LEU A 21 -11.95 4.50 -15.49
CA LEU A 21 -10.67 3.77 -15.51
C LEU A 21 -10.45 3.00 -14.20
N VAL A 22 -10.61 3.67 -13.05
CA VAL A 22 -10.50 3.06 -11.72
C VAL A 22 -11.42 1.84 -11.59
N ARG A 23 -12.71 1.99 -11.92
CA ARG A 23 -13.67 0.88 -11.81
C ARG A 23 -13.36 -0.26 -12.77
N ARG A 24 -12.94 0.06 -14.00
CA ARG A 24 -12.56 -0.97 -14.98
C ARG A 24 -11.36 -1.78 -14.51
N PHE A 25 -10.34 -1.13 -13.97
CA PHE A 25 -9.14 -1.82 -13.50
C PHE A 25 -9.38 -2.61 -12.20
N ALA A 26 -10.29 -2.14 -11.35
CA ALA A 26 -10.74 -2.89 -10.18
C ALA A 26 -11.56 -4.14 -10.55
N ALA A 27 -12.39 -4.06 -11.60
CA ALA A 27 -13.28 -5.13 -12.02
C ALA A 27 -12.63 -6.17 -12.95
N ALA A 28 -11.53 -5.82 -13.63
CA ALA A 28 -10.92 -6.66 -14.67
C ALA A 28 -9.67 -7.42 -14.20
N GLY A 29 -9.36 -8.54 -14.86
CA GLY A 29 -8.04 -9.19 -14.82
C GLY A 29 -6.92 -8.40 -15.52
N ALA A 30 -7.06 -7.07 -15.61
CA ALA A 30 -6.08 -6.19 -16.21
C ALA A 30 -4.78 -6.23 -15.41
N SER A 31 -3.64 -6.14 -16.11
CA SER A 31 -2.35 -6.04 -15.44
C SER A 31 -2.31 -4.76 -14.60
N ARG A 32 -1.85 -4.89 -13.34
CA ARG A 32 -1.63 -3.71 -12.47
C ARG A 32 -0.71 -2.69 -13.13
N TYR A 33 0.25 -3.17 -13.92
CA TYR A 33 1.16 -2.32 -14.69
C TYR A 33 0.40 -1.45 -15.70
N ASP A 34 -0.41 -2.06 -16.56
CA ASP A 34 -1.17 -1.33 -17.60
C ASP A 34 -2.10 -0.28 -16.97
N ALA A 35 -2.66 -0.61 -15.81
CA ALA A 35 -3.54 0.26 -15.07
C ALA A 35 -2.82 1.48 -14.48
N LEU A 36 -1.63 1.27 -13.91
CA LEU A 36 -0.77 2.35 -13.44
C LEU A 36 -0.24 3.22 -14.59
N VAL A 37 0.13 2.62 -15.73
CA VAL A 37 0.54 3.37 -16.92
C VAL A 37 -0.61 4.26 -17.40
N ALA A 38 -1.81 3.71 -17.56
CA ALA A 38 -2.98 4.46 -18.00
C ALA A 38 -3.36 5.61 -17.04
N LEU A 39 -3.20 5.42 -15.73
CA LEU A 39 -3.40 6.51 -14.76
C LEU A 39 -2.27 7.53 -14.76
N GLY A 40 -1.03 7.09 -14.96
CA GLY A 40 0.15 7.98 -15.05
C GLY A 40 0.17 8.83 -16.33
N GLU A 41 -0.54 8.40 -17.38
CA GLU A 41 -0.81 9.22 -18.57
C GLU A 41 -1.80 10.37 -18.29
N LEU A 42 -2.58 10.29 -17.21
CA LEU A 42 -3.43 11.39 -16.76
C LEU A 42 -2.63 12.41 -15.94
N SER A 43 -3.08 13.66 -15.92
CA SER A 43 -2.53 14.64 -14.98
C SER A 43 -2.80 14.22 -13.52
N PRO A 44 -1.88 14.51 -12.58
CA PRO A 44 -2.10 14.26 -11.15
C PRO A 44 -3.42 14.86 -10.63
N ASP A 45 -3.77 16.05 -11.11
CA ASP A 45 -5.02 16.77 -10.80
C ASP A 45 -6.29 16.01 -11.23
N THR A 46 -6.15 15.00 -12.08
CA THR A 46 -7.25 14.14 -12.55
C THR A 46 -7.19 12.75 -11.90
N ALA A 47 -6.00 12.14 -11.86
CA ALA A 47 -5.82 10.78 -11.35
C ALA A 47 -6.02 10.69 -9.84
N LEU A 48 -5.39 11.59 -9.07
CA LEU A 48 -5.40 11.52 -7.60
C LEU A 48 -6.81 11.71 -7.03
N PRO A 49 -7.63 12.69 -7.48
CA PRO A 49 -9.00 12.82 -6.98
C PRO A 49 -9.87 11.59 -7.27
N ALA A 50 -9.68 10.94 -8.42
CA ALA A 50 -10.42 9.73 -8.77
C ALA A 50 -10.01 8.53 -7.90
N LEU A 51 -8.71 8.35 -7.67
CA LEU A 51 -8.18 7.32 -6.78
C LEU A 51 -8.64 7.51 -5.34
N ARG A 52 -8.54 8.73 -4.81
CA ARG A 52 -9.00 9.12 -3.47
C ARG A 52 -10.50 8.88 -3.27
N ARG A 53 -11.32 9.16 -4.31
CA ARG A 53 -12.74 8.82 -4.31
C ARG A 53 -12.96 7.30 -4.27
N GLY A 54 -12.19 6.54 -5.04
CA GLY A 54 -12.28 5.08 -5.08
C GLY A 54 -11.91 4.38 -3.77
N LEU A 55 -11.15 5.02 -2.87
CA LEU A 55 -10.93 4.51 -1.51
C LEU A 55 -12.22 4.40 -0.68
N ARG A 56 -13.30 5.08 -1.09
CA ARG A 56 -14.60 5.08 -0.41
C ARG A 56 -15.69 4.36 -1.21
N ASP A 57 -15.32 3.61 -2.23
CA ASP A 57 -16.27 2.87 -3.07
C ASP A 57 -16.88 1.68 -2.29
N ASP A 58 -18.14 1.34 -2.57
CA ASP A 58 -18.83 0.23 -1.92
C ASP A 58 -18.16 -1.13 -2.23
N ASP A 59 -17.56 -1.27 -3.41
CA ASP A 59 -16.81 -2.47 -3.79
C ASP A 59 -15.40 -2.47 -3.18
N TRP A 60 -15.13 -3.47 -2.33
CA TRP A 60 -13.81 -3.64 -1.71
C TRP A 60 -12.70 -3.87 -2.74
N HIS A 61 -13.00 -4.41 -3.93
CA HIS A 61 -12.02 -4.54 -5.01
C HIS A 61 -11.54 -3.19 -5.50
N VAL A 62 -12.45 -2.21 -5.62
CA VAL A 62 -12.13 -0.83 -6.00
C VAL A 62 -11.27 -0.18 -4.92
N ARG A 63 -11.69 -0.25 -3.66
CA ARG A 63 -10.91 0.31 -2.54
C ARG A 63 -9.51 -0.28 -2.45
N HIS A 64 -9.40 -1.60 -2.55
CA HIS A 64 -8.14 -2.34 -2.54
C HIS A 64 -7.21 -1.91 -3.67
N TRP A 65 -7.76 -1.80 -4.88
CA TRP A 65 -6.99 -1.41 -6.04
C TRP A 65 -6.53 0.04 -5.96
N CYS A 66 -7.39 0.96 -5.50
CA CYS A 66 -6.99 2.35 -5.26
C CYS A 66 -5.89 2.46 -4.20
N ALA A 67 -5.94 1.66 -3.13
CA ALA A 67 -4.88 1.66 -2.11
C ALA A 67 -3.52 1.22 -2.68
N ILE A 68 -3.52 0.26 -3.63
CA ILE A 68 -2.31 -0.15 -4.37
C ILE A 68 -1.83 0.98 -5.28
N ALA A 69 -2.73 1.62 -6.02
CA ALA A 69 -2.34 2.67 -6.96
C ALA A 69 -1.76 3.89 -6.24
N LEU A 70 -2.34 4.27 -5.10
CA LEU A 70 -1.84 5.36 -4.27
C LEU A 70 -0.54 5.02 -3.54
N ASP A 71 -0.15 3.75 -3.35
CA ASP A 71 1.19 3.39 -2.85
C ASP A 71 2.31 3.91 -3.77
N GLN A 72 2.04 3.95 -5.09
CA GLN A 72 3.00 4.34 -6.12
C GLN A 72 2.86 5.80 -6.56
N LEU A 73 1.66 6.37 -6.38
CA LEU A 73 1.32 7.74 -6.76
C LEU A 73 1.12 8.66 -5.55
N ALA A 74 1.58 8.24 -4.36
CA ALA A 74 1.27 8.91 -3.10
C ALA A 74 1.68 10.39 -3.08
N ASP A 75 0.77 11.22 -2.59
CA ASP A 75 1.07 12.51 -1.97
C ASP A 75 0.64 12.49 -0.50
N ALA A 76 0.95 13.55 0.25
CA ALA A 76 0.63 13.63 1.68
C ALA A 76 -0.88 13.47 1.95
N ASP A 77 -1.70 14.02 1.05
CA ASP A 77 -3.15 13.96 1.08
C ASP A 77 -3.70 12.53 0.88
N ALA A 78 -3.14 11.79 -0.07
CA ALA A 78 -3.47 10.40 -0.31
C ALA A 78 -3.09 9.52 0.88
N LEU A 79 -1.95 9.79 1.52
CA LEU A 79 -1.57 9.09 2.74
C LEU A 79 -2.55 9.37 3.89
N ALA A 80 -3.08 10.59 4.00
CA ALA A 80 -4.10 10.91 5.01
C ALA A 80 -5.39 10.09 4.76
N ASP A 81 -5.84 9.99 3.51
CA ASP A 81 -7.03 9.19 3.17
C ASP A 81 -6.82 7.67 3.38
N LEU A 82 -5.58 7.18 3.30
CA LEU A 82 -5.26 5.76 3.51
C LEU A 82 -5.34 5.34 4.99
N ILE A 83 -5.30 6.28 5.94
CA ILE A 83 -5.40 5.99 7.38
C ILE A 83 -6.76 5.34 7.69
N ASP A 84 -7.85 5.86 7.14
CA ASP A 84 -9.21 5.32 7.36
C ASP A 84 -9.32 3.85 6.90
N LEU A 85 -8.54 3.47 5.89
CA LEU A 85 -8.53 2.10 5.37
C LEU A 85 -7.83 1.09 6.28
N LEU A 86 -7.16 1.53 7.34
CA LEU A 86 -6.65 0.62 8.36
C LEU A 86 -7.79 -0.11 9.07
N ASP A 87 -9.01 0.43 9.10
CA ASP A 87 -10.21 -0.18 9.69
C ASP A 87 -11.21 -0.72 8.65
N ASP A 88 -10.78 -0.86 7.39
CA ASP A 88 -11.65 -1.38 6.33
C ASP A 88 -12.21 -2.77 6.67
N PRO A 89 -13.50 -3.06 6.39
CA PRO A 89 -14.09 -4.37 6.64
C PRO A 89 -13.37 -5.52 5.93
N HIS A 90 -12.72 -5.25 4.80
CA HIS A 90 -12.06 -6.27 4.00
C HIS A 90 -10.54 -6.28 4.21
N TYR A 91 -10.01 -7.39 4.71
CA TYR A 91 -8.59 -7.49 5.11
C TYR A 91 -7.58 -7.16 4.00
N LYS A 92 -7.91 -7.39 2.71
CA LYS A 92 -6.99 -7.04 1.62
C LYS A 92 -6.84 -5.53 1.46
N VAL A 93 -7.87 -4.76 1.82
CA VAL A 93 -7.81 -3.30 1.80
C VAL A 93 -6.91 -2.84 2.95
N ARG A 94 -7.17 -3.30 4.17
CA ARG A 94 -6.31 -3.04 5.35
C ARG A 94 -4.85 -3.42 5.14
N LEU A 95 -4.60 -4.57 4.51
CA LEU A 95 -3.24 -5.05 4.21
C LEU A 95 -2.47 -4.06 3.34
N TRP A 96 -3.12 -3.49 2.34
CA TRP A 96 -2.48 -2.49 1.48
C TRP A 96 -2.42 -1.13 2.15
N ALA A 97 -3.43 -0.71 2.93
CA ALA A 97 -3.32 0.50 3.74
C ALA A 97 -2.06 0.46 4.64
N VAL A 98 -1.81 -0.66 5.33
CA VAL A 98 -0.60 -0.87 6.14
C VAL A 98 0.68 -0.70 5.31
N HIS A 99 0.73 -1.29 4.11
CA HIS A 99 1.90 -1.19 3.24
C HIS A 99 2.10 0.24 2.71
N SER A 100 1.03 0.80 2.13
CA SER A 100 1.02 2.14 1.54
C SER A 100 1.36 3.23 2.52
N LEU A 101 1.04 3.06 3.80
CA LEU A 101 1.40 4.05 4.84
C LEU A 101 2.85 3.90 5.33
N ALA A 102 3.42 2.68 5.34
CA ALA A 102 4.67 2.41 6.07
C ALA A 102 5.87 1.98 5.21
N CYS A 103 5.68 1.74 3.91
CA CYS A 103 6.76 1.38 3.01
C CYS A 103 7.36 2.64 2.35
N ASP A 104 8.51 3.10 2.84
CA ASP A 104 9.18 4.29 2.27
C ASP A 104 9.81 4.01 0.91
N HIS A 105 10.17 2.74 0.64
CA HIS A 105 10.77 2.33 -0.63
C HIS A 105 9.83 2.53 -1.83
N CYS A 106 8.52 2.34 -1.62
CA CYS A 106 7.53 2.43 -2.69
C CYS A 106 7.13 3.88 -3.01
N LYS A 107 7.44 4.83 -2.13
CA LYS A 107 7.12 6.25 -2.27
C LYS A 107 8.24 7.14 -1.71
N PRO A 108 9.41 7.17 -2.38
CA PRO A 108 10.56 7.92 -1.88
C PRO A 108 10.24 9.42 -1.80
N GLY A 109 10.54 10.02 -0.64
CA GLY A 109 10.35 11.47 -0.41
C GLY A 109 8.95 11.87 0.07
N VAL A 110 8.06 10.91 0.34
CA VAL A 110 6.74 11.17 0.92
C VAL A 110 6.64 10.49 2.28
N GLU A 111 6.64 11.30 3.34
CA GLU A 111 6.51 10.83 4.71
C GLU A 111 5.03 10.63 5.10
N ALA A 112 4.77 9.65 5.95
CA ALA A 112 3.44 9.48 6.51
C ALA A 112 3.00 10.75 7.27
N PRO A 113 1.74 11.19 7.14
CA PRO A 113 1.26 12.43 7.76
C PRO A 113 1.05 12.30 9.28
N CYS A 114 1.33 11.13 9.85
CA CYS A 114 1.14 10.83 11.27
C CYS A 114 2.19 9.83 11.78
N ASP A 115 2.26 9.69 13.10
CA ASP A 115 3.02 8.63 13.74
C ASP A 115 2.36 7.27 13.45
N ILE A 116 2.89 6.56 12.44
CA ILE A 116 2.33 5.32 11.95
C ILE A 116 2.63 4.13 12.88
N VAL A 117 3.63 4.23 13.76
CA VAL A 117 4.11 3.10 14.57
C VAL A 117 3.04 2.55 15.53
N PRO A 118 2.31 3.37 16.31
CA PRO A 118 1.19 2.89 17.14
C PRO A 118 0.11 2.16 16.32
N LEU A 119 -0.22 2.68 15.14
CA LEU A 119 -1.22 2.10 14.26
C LEU A 119 -0.77 0.72 13.73
N LEU A 120 0.50 0.59 13.35
CA LEU A 120 1.09 -0.69 12.96
C LEU A 120 1.15 -1.68 14.13
N ILE A 121 1.49 -1.23 15.35
CA ILE A 121 1.47 -2.08 16.54
C ILE A 121 0.07 -2.63 16.77
N GLU A 122 -0.96 -1.78 16.70
CA GLU A 122 -2.33 -2.20 16.85
C GLU A 122 -2.73 -3.24 15.79
N ARG A 123 -2.41 -3.00 14.51
CA ARG A 123 -2.67 -3.97 13.44
C ARG A 123 -1.87 -5.26 13.61
N ALA A 124 -0.64 -5.21 14.10
CA ALA A 124 0.19 -6.38 14.35
C ALA A 124 -0.37 -7.26 15.49
N GLU A 125 -0.96 -6.65 16.52
CA GLU A 125 -1.47 -7.36 17.69
C GLU A 125 -2.92 -7.81 17.54
N ARG A 126 -3.78 -6.97 16.95
CA ARG A 126 -5.23 -7.09 17.08
C ARG A 126 -5.99 -7.30 15.78
N ASP A 127 -5.36 -7.13 14.61
CA ASP A 127 -6.09 -7.34 13.36
C ASP A 127 -6.60 -8.78 13.29
N GLU A 128 -7.89 -8.94 12.96
CA GLU A 128 -8.56 -10.24 12.82
C GLU A 128 -7.83 -11.17 11.85
N HIS A 129 -7.22 -10.62 10.79
CA HIS A 129 -6.69 -11.39 9.69
C HIS A 129 -5.15 -11.55 9.80
N PRO A 130 -4.63 -12.80 9.80
CA PRO A 130 -3.21 -13.08 10.05
C PRO A 130 -2.27 -12.44 9.02
N ARG A 131 -2.72 -12.27 7.77
CA ARG A 131 -1.92 -11.57 6.74
C ARG A 131 -1.69 -10.09 7.06
N VAL A 132 -2.66 -9.40 7.66
CA VAL A 132 -2.51 -8.00 8.05
C VAL A 132 -1.55 -7.91 9.23
N ARG A 133 -1.72 -8.77 10.25
CA ARG A 133 -0.77 -8.87 11.38
C ARG A 133 0.66 -9.08 10.92
N LYS A 134 0.86 -9.98 9.94
CA LYS A 134 2.16 -10.22 9.30
C LYS A 134 2.68 -8.96 8.62
N MET A 135 1.87 -8.32 7.77
CA MET A 135 2.30 -7.13 7.05
C MET A 135 2.74 -6.03 8.03
N ALA A 136 1.94 -5.77 9.05
CA ALA A 136 2.24 -4.76 10.06
C ALA A 136 3.55 -5.08 10.83
N THR A 137 3.77 -6.35 11.19
CA THR A 137 5.04 -6.80 11.82
C THR A 137 6.24 -6.57 10.89
N VAL A 138 6.08 -6.84 9.58
CA VAL A 138 7.12 -6.60 8.59
C VAL A 138 7.37 -5.10 8.39
N MET A 139 6.34 -4.26 8.38
CA MET A 139 6.51 -2.82 8.28
C MET A 139 7.20 -2.23 9.50
N LEU A 140 6.86 -2.69 10.72
CA LEU A 140 7.57 -2.32 11.95
C LEU A 140 9.04 -2.74 11.94
N ALA A 141 9.39 -3.83 11.26
CA ALA A 141 10.78 -4.24 11.07
C ALA A 141 11.60 -3.29 10.18
N HIS A 142 10.99 -2.29 9.54
CA HIS A 142 11.69 -1.22 8.85
C HIS A 142 11.77 0.07 9.68
N GLN A 143 11.06 0.15 10.80
CA GLN A 143 11.06 1.29 11.73
C GLN A 143 12.17 1.12 12.78
N LEU A 144 13.40 0.88 12.31
CA LEU A 144 14.53 0.37 13.12
C LEU A 144 14.98 1.29 14.27
N ILE A 145 14.66 2.58 14.19
CA ILE A 145 15.05 3.57 15.19
C ILE A 145 13.98 3.70 16.31
N ASP A 146 12.76 3.18 16.09
CA ASP A 146 11.67 3.33 17.04
C ASP A 146 11.65 2.22 18.10
N GLU A 147 11.89 2.57 19.37
CA GLU A 147 11.91 1.63 20.50
C GLU A 147 10.57 0.89 20.72
N ARG A 148 9.44 1.47 20.30
CA ARG A 148 8.13 0.82 20.40
C ARG A 148 8.05 -0.34 19.40
N ALA A 149 8.55 -0.12 18.18
CA ALA A 149 8.67 -1.17 17.17
C ALA A 149 9.61 -2.28 17.65
N LEU A 150 10.79 -1.94 18.20
CA LEU A 150 11.73 -2.92 18.75
C LEU A 150 11.14 -3.73 19.90
N SER A 151 10.42 -3.07 20.82
CA SER A 151 9.74 -3.72 21.94
C SER A 151 8.72 -4.75 21.47
N LEU A 152 7.92 -4.42 20.45
CA LEU A 152 7.00 -5.37 19.84
C LEU A 152 7.75 -6.55 19.19
N LEU A 153 8.78 -6.28 18.37
CA LEU A 153 9.52 -7.32 17.67
C LEU A 153 10.20 -8.29 18.65
N ARG A 154 10.79 -7.78 19.74
CA ARG A 154 11.37 -8.60 20.82
C ARG A 154 10.32 -9.53 21.44
N ARG A 155 9.12 -9.02 21.74
CA ARG A 155 8.01 -9.83 22.25
C ARG A 155 7.55 -10.88 21.25
N LYS A 156 7.28 -10.49 20.01
CA LYS A 156 6.80 -11.39 18.93
C LYS A 156 7.84 -12.44 18.52
N ALA A 157 9.14 -12.18 18.75
CA ALA A 157 10.20 -13.15 18.54
C ALA A 157 10.24 -14.28 19.59
N SER A 158 9.61 -14.06 20.75
CA SER A 158 9.53 -15.02 21.86
C SER A 158 8.52 -16.14 21.57
N ARG A 159 8.83 -17.36 22.05
CA ARG A 159 7.87 -18.49 22.03
C ARG A 159 6.78 -18.37 23.10
N THR A 160 6.91 -17.40 24.01
CA THR A 160 5.98 -17.19 25.12
C THR A 160 4.92 -16.14 24.82
N ASP A 161 4.88 -15.58 23.60
CA ASP A 161 3.88 -14.59 23.23
C ASP A 161 2.49 -15.24 23.12
N PRO A 162 1.45 -14.67 23.77
CA PRO A 162 0.07 -15.11 23.56
C PRO A 162 -0.31 -14.96 22.08
N GLY A 163 -0.72 -16.05 21.43
CA GLY A 163 -1.01 -16.05 19.99
C GLY A 163 0.21 -16.24 19.09
N ASP A 164 1.28 -16.87 19.61
CA ASP A 164 2.48 -17.26 18.88
C ASP A 164 2.18 -17.91 17.51
N ASP A 165 2.51 -17.18 16.45
CA ASP A 165 2.46 -17.64 15.06
C ASP A 165 3.90 -17.82 14.56
N PRO A 166 4.30 -19.05 14.14
CA PRO A 166 5.65 -19.30 13.66
C PRO A 166 6.12 -18.35 12.54
N LYS A 167 5.21 -17.92 11.65
CA LYS A 167 5.53 -16.98 10.58
C LYS A 167 5.74 -15.58 11.15
N LEU A 168 4.87 -15.10 12.04
CA LEU A 168 5.05 -13.78 12.67
C LEU A 168 6.36 -13.71 13.44
N ARG A 169 6.66 -14.76 14.20
CA ARG A 169 7.92 -14.89 14.94
C ARG A 169 9.15 -14.86 14.04
N MET A 170 9.09 -15.52 12.87
CA MET A 170 10.16 -15.46 11.88
C MET A 170 10.38 -14.02 11.38
N HIS A 171 9.33 -13.30 10.99
CA HIS A 171 9.44 -11.91 10.54
C HIS A 171 9.96 -10.98 11.64
N ALA A 172 9.51 -11.19 12.89
CA ALA A 172 10.00 -10.43 14.04
C ALA A 172 11.50 -10.63 14.28
N ARG A 173 12.00 -11.87 14.15
CA ARG A 173 13.43 -12.17 14.25
C ARG A 173 14.25 -11.55 13.13
N GLN A 174 13.75 -11.61 11.88
CA GLN A 174 14.40 -10.96 10.74
C GLN A 174 14.47 -9.44 10.92
N GLY A 175 13.44 -8.81 11.49
CA GLY A 175 13.50 -7.38 11.83
C GLY A 175 14.55 -7.05 12.88
N LEU A 176 14.66 -7.85 13.94
CA LEU A 176 15.69 -7.69 14.97
C LEU A 176 17.10 -7.94 14.43
N GLU A 177 17.26 -8.83 13.45
CA GLU A 177 18.53 -9.06 12.76
C GLU A 177 18.96 -7.82 11.98
N ARG A 178 18.06 -7.23 11.18
CA ARG A 178 18.34 -5.96 10.47
C ARG A 178 18.71 -4.81 11.41
N TYR A 179 18.05 -4.71 12.56
CA TYR A 179 18.40 -3.72 13.58
C TYR A 179 19.85 -3.87 14.07
N ARG A 180 20.29 -5.12 14.32
CA ARG A 180 21.69 -5.40 14.71
C ARG A 180 22.66 -5.11 13.57
N GLU A 181 22.31 -5.50 12.34
CA GLU A 181 23.14 -5.26 11.15
C GLU A 181 23.33 -3.77 10.87
N ALA A 182 22.35 -2.94 11.19
CA ALA A 182 22.44 -1.48 11.10
C ALA A 182 23.34 -0.83 12.18
N GLY A 183 23.90 -1.62 13.11
CA GLY A 183 24.76 -1.12 14.19
C GLY A 183 24.03 -0.32 15.26
N LEU A 184 22.72 -0.49 15.37
CA LEU A 184 21.86 0.28 16.28
C LEU A 184 21.63 -0.40 17.65
N GLY A 185 22.21 -1.58 17.88
CA GLY A 185 21.92 -2.43 19.05
C GLY A 185 23.11 -2.95 19.83
#